data_AF-A0A9R1VT84-F1
#
_entry.id   AF-A0A9R1VT84-F1
#
_cell.length_a   1.000
_cell.length_b   1.000
_cell.length_c   1.000
_cell.angle_alpha   90.00
_cell.angle_beta   90.00
_cell.angle_gamma   90.00
#
_symmetry.space_group_name_H-M   'P 1'
#
loop_
_entity.id
_entity.type
_entity.pdbx_description
1 polymer ?
#
loop_
_entity_poly.entity_id
_entity_poly.type
_entity_poly.pdbx_seq_one_letter_code
_entity_poly.pdbx_strand_id
1 'polypeptide(L)'
;MGRETEMALSNSQKELLNLIRDVSTEKSQGERKIVNLKREIQQLQSELDSVNLELEEAKRLKECTEQELKGYEVELAMSESSIQALEGRISLIQDEISAVGSDLEALKNEERALRDDFIGKMFDLNAKIRKFQQSVDSATIEAFNSDTNSQNVDMVYANTKETEEAKRDLEDKLAQIISETNIEEDKFQSEQILYMQEKKELEDLNHRISLMEAVMKASKELHQLTIYPHYNLHFSNRNCFQCKRQECPFVHLCTSKLEEAYASFGEKLQEKCICPSCHCDNAEMLSGIL
;
A
#
# COMPACT_ATOMS: atom_id res chain seq x y z
N MET A 1 -16.55 55.10 -110.26
CA MET A 1 -17.02 55.22 -108.87
C MET A 1 -17.67 53.96 -108.29
N GLY A 2 -18.17 53.00 -109.08
CA GLY A 2 -18.80 51.79 -108.52
C GLY A 2 -17.87 50.72 -107.94
N ARG A 3 -16.64 50.59 -108.44
CA ARG A 3 -15.70 49.51 -108.00
C ARG A 3 -14.97 49.78 -106.69
N GLU A 4 -14.73 51.05 -106.33
CA GLU A 4 -14.01 51.41 -105.09
C GLU A 4 -14.92 51.34 -103.85
N THR A 5 -16.19 51.72 -103.98
CA THR A 5 -17.19 51.57 -102.92
C THR A 5 -17.55 50.11 -102.65
N GLU A 6 -17.54 49.26 -103.68
CA GLU A 6 -17.76 47.80 -103.56
C GLU A 6 -16.55 47.10 -102.91
N MET A 7 -15.32 47.54 -103.23
CA MET A 7 -14.09 47.09 -102.55
C MET A 7 -14.02 47.55 -101.08
N ALA A 8 -14.43 48.79 -100.80
CA ALA A 8 -14.48 49.34 -99.44
C ALA A 8 -15.57 48.65 -98.59
N LEU A 9 -16.73 48.34 -99.17
CA LEU A 9 -17.79 47.56 -98.54
C LEU A 9 -17.35 46.10 -98.27
N SER A 10 -16.59 45.51 -99.19
CA SER A 10 -15.98 44.19 -99.00
C SER A 10 -14.94 44.18 -97.88
N ASN A 11 -14.14 45.23 -97.74
CA ASN A 11 -13.16 45.36 -96.67
C ASN A 11 -13.80 45.58 -95.28
N SER A 12 -14.82 46.43 -95.17
CA SER A 12 -15.53 46.66 -93.91
C SER A 12 -16.28 45.42 -93.42
N GLN A 13 -16.85 44.62 -94.35
CA GLN A 13 -17.41 43.31 -94.02
C GLN A 13 -16.35 42.32 -93.49
N LYS A 14 -15.15 42.29 -94.08
CA LYS A 14 -14.05 41.45 -93.59
C LYS A 14 -13.58 41.88 -92.19
N GLU A 15 -13.49 43.18 -91.93
CA GLU A 15 -13.13 43.72 -90.61
C GLU A 15 -14.15 43.33 -89.55
N LEU A 16 -15.45 43.48 -89.83
CA LEU A 16 -16.52 43.08 -88.93
C LEU A 16 -16.46 41.56 -88.63
N LEU A 17 -16.25 40.74 -89.65
CA LEU A 17 -16.13 39.28 -89.50
C LEU A 17 -14.91 38.88 -88.66
N ASN A 18 -13.79 39.61 -88.79
CA ASN A 18 -12.62 39.40 -87.94
C ASN A 18 -12.92 39.79 -86.47
N LEU A 19 -13.58 40.93 -86.23
CA LEU A 19 -13.94 41.35 -84.88
C LEU A 19 -14.88 40.34 -84.20
N ILE A 20 -15.88 39.83 -84.94
CA ILE A 20 -16.78 38.78 -84.43
C ILE A 20 -16.00 37.51 -84.08
N ARG A 21 -15.02 37.13 -84.91
CA ARG A 21 -14.14 35.99 -84.63
C ARG A 21 -13.34 36.23 -83.35
N ASP A 22 -12.69 37.38 -83.23
CA ASP A 22 -11.84 37.72 -82.09
C ASP A 22 -12.65 37.71 -80.79
N VAL A 23 -13.81 38.38 -80.76
CA VAL A 23 -14.74 38.37 -79.62
C VAL A 23 -15.19 36.94 -79.28
N SER A 24 -15.48 36.11 -80.28
CA SER A 24 -15.87 34.71 -80.06
C SER A 24 -14.73 33.89 -79.46
N THR A 25 -13.49 34.10 -79.92
CA THR A 25 -12.31 33.42 -79.38
C THR A 25 -11.99 33.86 -77.95
N GLU A 26 -12.06 35.16 -77.66
CA GLU A 26 -11.83 35.72 -76.33
C GLU A 26 -12.89 35.22 -75.34
N LYS A 27 -14.17 35.21 -75.74
CA LYS A 27 -15.26 34.63 -74.95
C LYS A 27 -14.98 33.16 -74.61
N SER A 28 -14.63 32.34 -75.61
CA SER A 28 -14.30 30.93 -75.39
C SER A 28 -13.08 30.73 -74.47
N GLN A 29 -12.09 31.62 -74.56
CA GLN A 29 -10.93 31.58 -73.67
C GLN A 29 -11.30 31.99 -72.24
N GLY A 30 -12.11 33.03 -72.05
CA GLY A 30 -12.63 33.46 -70.76
C GLY A 30 -13.49 32.38 -70.09
N GLU A 31 -14.38 31.73 -70.83
CA GLU A 31 -15.18 30.60 -70.35
C GLU A 31 -14.30 29.44 -69.87
N ARG A 32 -13.24 29.08 -70.63
CA ARG A 32 -12.27 28.07 -70.21
C ARG A 32 -11.53 28.45 -68.92
N LYS A 33 -11.12 29.71 -68.78
CA LYS A 33 -10.47 30.20 -67.54
C LYS A 33 -11.42 30.09 -66.34
N ILE A 34 -12.68 30.50 -66.49
CA ILE A 34 -13.70 30.39 -65.43
C ILE A 34 -13.92 28.93 -65.02
N VAL A 35 -14.03 28.00 -65.97
CA VAL A 35 -14.20 26.58 -65.67
C VAL A 35 -13.01 26.02 -64.89
N ASN A 36 -11.78 26.41 -65.27
CA ASN A 36 -10.58 25.97 -64.56
C ASN A 36 -10.52 26.54 -63.13
N LEU A 37 -10.78 27.84 -62.95
CA LEU A 37 -10.81 28.47 -61.62
C LEU A 37 -11.89 27.85 -60.72
N LYS A 38 -13.07 27.52 -61.27
CA LYS A 38 -14.12 26.83 -60.51
C LYS A 38 -13.66 25.45 -60.02
N ARG A 39 -12.93 24.70 -60.87
CA ARG A 39 -12.36 23.41 -60.48
C ARG A 39 -11.32 23.55 -59.37
N GLU A 40 -10.46 24.56 -59.49
CA GLU A 40 -9.42 24.86 -58.49
C GLU A 40 -10.04 25.27 -57.14
N ILE A 41 -11.08 26.10 -57.15
CA ILE A 41 -11.84 26.46 -55.94
C ILE A 41 -12.44 25.21 -55.27
N GLN A 42 -13.07 24.32 -56.05
CA GLN A 42 -13.64 23.08 -55.52
C GLN A 42 -12.57 22.16 -54.91
N GLN A 43 -11.41 22.07 -55.56
CA GLN A 43 -10.29 21.29 -55.05
C GLN A 43 -9.77 21.87 -53.73
N LEU A 44 -9.50 23.17 -53.68
CA LEU A 44 -9.04 23.85 -52.46
C LEU A 44 -10.05 23.75 -51.31
N GLN A 45 -11.36 23.77 -51.61
CA GLN A 45 -12.39 23.51 -50.60
C GLN A 45 -12.30 22.09 -50.03
N SER A 46 -12.13 21.08 -50.89
CA SER A 46 -11.97 19.69 -50.41
C SER A 46 -10.68 19.48 -49.61
N GLU A 47 -9.59 20.14 -50.00
CA GLU A 47 -8.33 20.11 -49.26
C GLU A 47 -8.47 20.79 -47.89
N LEU A 48 -9.14 21.95 -47.83
CA LEU A 48 -9.43 22.65 -46.58
C LEU A 48 -10.27 21.79 -45.62
N ASP A 49 -11.32 21.14 -46.12
CA ASP A 49 -12.17 20.26 -45.31
C ASP A 49 -11.36 19.07 -44.76
N SER A 50 -10.48 18.48 -45.57
CA SER A 50 -9.59 17.39 -45.15
C SER A 50 -8.62 17.82 -44.04
N VAL A 51 -7.93 18.95 -44.24
CA VAL A 51 -6.99 19.49 -43.24
C VAL A 51 -7.72 19.86 -41.95
N ASN A 52 -8.95 20.37 -42.04
CA ASN A 52 -9.74 20.70 -40.86
C ASN A 52 -10.15 19.44 -40.07
N LEU A 53 -10.46 18.34 -40.75
CA LEU A 53 -10.71 17.05 -40.10
C LEU A 53 -9.46 16.53 -39.38
N GLU A 54 -8.29 16.58 -40.02
CA GLU A 54 -7.01 16.19 -39.42
C GLU A 54 -6.67 17.05 -38.19
N LEU A 55 -6.95 18.36 -38.25
CA LEU A 55 -6.74 19.28 -37.13
C LEU A 55 -7.61 18.92 -35.92
N GLU A 56 -8.89 18.64 -36.14
CA GLU A 56 -9.81 18.24 -35.05
C GLU A 56 -9.49 16.85 -34.49
N GLU A 57 -8.90 15.95 -35.29
CA GLU A 57 -8.35 14.70 -34.78
C GLU A 57 -7.10 14.92 -33.93
N ALA A 58 -6.16 15.76 -34.39
CA ALA A 58 -4.96 16.09 -33.64
C ALA A 58 -5.26 16.78 -32.30
N LYS A 59 -6.26 17.67 -32.25
CA LYS A 59 -6.73 18.30 -31.00
C LYS A 59 -7.23 17.27 -29.99
N ARG A 60 -8.07 16.34 -30.44
CA ARG A 60 -8.60 15.27 -29.58
C ARG A 60 -7.49 14.35 -29.07
N LEU A 61 -6.53 14.00 -29.91
CA LEU A 61 -5.38 13.21 -29.49
C LEU A 61 -4.53 13.95 -28.45
N LYS A 62 -4.26 15.24 -28.69
CA LYS A 62 -3.55 16.10 -27.74
C LYS A 62 -4.26 16.13 -26.39
N GLU A 63 -5.56 16.40 -26.36
CA GLU A 63 -6.35 16.41 -25.12
C GLU A 63 -6.29 15.07 -24.38
N CYS A 64 -6.37 13.95 -25.10
CA CYS A 64 -6.23 12.62 -24.52
C CYS A 64 -4.87 12.44 -23.84
N THR A 65 -3.78 12.77 -24.54
CA THR A 65 -2.42 12.65 -23.99
C THR A 65 -2.16 13.58 -22.81
N GLU A 66 -2.76 14.78 -22.79
CA GLU A 66 -2.67 15.71 -21.68
C GLU A 66 -3.38 15.19 -20.43
N GLN A 67 -4.50 14.47 -20.59
CA GLN A 67 -5.19 13.83 -19.47
C GLN A 67 -4.40 12.63 -18.92
N GLU A 68 -3.80 11.82 -19.78
CA GLU A 68 -2.91 10.73 -19.36
C GLU A 68 -1.70 11.26 -18.57
N LEU A 69 -1.06 12.34 -19.06
CA LEU A 69 0.05 12.98 -18.37
C LEU A 69 -0.34 13.45 -16.96
N LYS A 70 -1.50 14.10 -16.81
CA LYS A 70 -2.02 14.50 -15.49
C LYS A 70 -2.27 13.31 -14.58
N GLY A 71 -2.75 12.18 -15.12
CA GLY A 71 -2.89 10.94 -14.37
C GLY A 71 -1.56 10.48 -13.79
N TYR A 72 -0.51 10.43 -14.63
CA TYR A 72 0.84 10.07 -14.18
C TYR A 72 1.44 11.05 -13.17
N GLU A 73 1.17 12.35 -13.30
CA GLU A 73 1.62 13.37 -12.32
C GLU A 73 1.01 13.12 -10.93
N VAL A 74 -0.27 12.74 -10.86
CA VAL A 74 -0.93 12.40 -9.59
C VAL A 74 -0.37 11.12 -8.99
N GLU A 75 -0.20 10.06 -9.80
CA GLU A 75 0.40 8.81 -9.34
C GLU A 75 1.83 9.00 -8.81
N LEU A 76 2.61 9.88 -9.46
CA LEU A 76 3.95 10.25 -9.02
C LEU A 76 3.90 10.95 -7.66
N ALA A 77 3.03 11.95 -7.48
CA ALA A 77 2.90 12.67 -6.21
C ALA A 77 2.46 11.77 -5.04
N MET A 78 1.55 10.81 -5.30
CA MET A 78 1.15 9.79 -4.32
C MET A 78 2.30 8.87 -3.94
N SER A 79 3.12 8.46 -4.92
CA SER A 79 4.29 7.62 -4.71
C SER A 79 5.36 8.36 -3.90
N GLU A 80 5.64 9.62 -4.20
CA GLU A 80 6.55 10.49 -3.44
C GLU A 80 6.11 10.62 -1.98
N SER A 81 4.82 10.86 -1.74
CA SER A 81 4.25 10.94 -0.39
C SER A 81 4.43 9.63 0.38
N SER A 82 4.24 8.49 -0.30
CA SER A 82 4.42 7.16 0.30
C SER A 82 5.89 6.88 0.65
N ILE A 83 6.82 7.29 -0.21
CA ILE A 83 8.26 7.18 0.04
C ILE A 83 8.65 8.01 1.27
N GLN A 84 8.21 9.27 1.35
CA GLN A 84 8.49 10.14 2.50
C GLN A 84 7.96 9.55 3.82
N ALA A 85 6.76 8.96 3.80
CA ALA A 85 6.21 8.28 4.97
C ALA A 85 7.03 7.05 5.40
N LEU A 86 7.51 6.26 4.43
CA LEU A 86 8.37 5.11 4.70
C LEU A 86 9.75 5.54 5.24
N GLU A 87 10.35 6.59 4.68
CA GLU A 87 11.61 7.15 5.16
C GLU A 87 11.49 7.64 6.61
N GLY A 88 10.38 8.32 6.95
CA GLY A 88 10.10 8.72 8.33
C GLY A 88 10.00 7.54 9.29
N ARG A 89 9.31 6.47 8.90
CA ARG A 89 9.22 5.23 9.70
C ARG A 89 10.57 4.55 9.89
N ILE A 90 11.40 4.51 8.84
CA ILE A 90 12.75 3.94 8.91
C ILE A 90 13.59 4.73 9.90
N SER A 91 13.53 6.06 9.88
CA SER A 91 14.25 6.90 10.84
C SER A 91 13.85 6.60 12.29
N LEU A 92 12.54 6.52 12.57
CA LEU A 92 12.04 6.20 13.91
C LEU A 92 12.52 4.83 14.41
N ILE A 93 12.44 3.81 13.55
CA ILE A 93 12.91 2.46 13.89
C ILE A 93 14.42 2.46 14.14
N GLN A 94 15.20 3.24 13.37
CA GLN A 94 16.65 3.36 13.58
C GLN A 94 16.98 4.01 14.94
N ASP A 95 16.20 5.02 15.34
CA ASP A 95 16.34 5.65 16.65
C ASP A 95 16.01 4.66 17.79
N GLU A 96 14.91 3.90 17.67
CA GLU A 96 14.52 2.86 18.62
C GLU A 96 15.58 1.75 18.73
N ILE A 97 16.10 1.25 17.60
CA ILE A 97 17.19 0.26 17.59
C ILE A 97 18.43 0.80 18.30
N SER A 98 18.76 2.08 18.09
CA SER A 98 19.91 2.72 18.74
C SER A 98 19.73 2.87 20.25
N ALA A 99 18.51 3.22 20.69
CA ALA A 99 18.15 3.31 22.10
C ALA A 99 18.23 1.94 22.78
N VAL A 100 17.55 0.92 22.22
CA VAL A 100 17.58 -0.46 22.73
C VAL A 100 19.00 -1.02 22.74
N GLY A 101 19.81 -0.72 21.72
CA GLY A 101 21.21 -1.13 21.67
C GLY A 101 22.05 -0.52 22.80
N SER A 102 21.77 0.73 23.17
CA SER A 102 22.45 1.41 24.29
C SER A 102 22.06 0.80 25.64
N ASP A 103 20.76 0.54 25.84
CA ASP A 103 20.24 -0.11 27.05
C ASP A 103 20.82 -1.52 27.23
N LEU A 104 20.92 -2.28 26.15
CA LEU A 104 21.49 -3.63 26.17
C LEU A 104 22.96 -3.62 26.62
N GLU A 105 23.78 -2.70 26.10
CA GLU A 105 25.17 -2.60 26.52
C GLU A 105 25.30 -2.12 27.99
N ALA A 106 24.39 -1.25 28.46
CA ALA A 106 24.35 -0.87 29.87
C ALA A 106 24.07 -2.08 30.77
N LEU A 107 23.03 -2.85 30.47
CA LEU A 107 22.66 -4.05 31.22
C LEU A 107 23.78 -5.10 31.22
N LYS A 108 24.45 -5.31 30.09
CA LYS A 108 25.58 -6.24 29.97
C LYS A 108 26.78 -5.82 30.83
N ASN A 109 27.02 -4.53 30.97
CA ASN A 109 28.07 -4.00 31.84
C ASN A 109 27.69 -4.17 33.32
N GLU A 110 26.42 -3.95 33.67
CA GLU A 110 25.90 -4.19 35.02
C GLU A 110 25.96 -5.67 35.40
N GLU A 111 25.53 -6.57 34.51
CA GLU A 111 25.62 -8.02 34.69
C GLU A 111 27.06 -8.46 34.95
N ARG A 112 28.02 -7.92 34.18
CA ARG A 112 29.45 -8.17 34.39
C ARG A 112 29.89 -7.71 35.78
N ALA A 113 29.51 -6.51 36.20
CA ALA A 113 29.88 -5.97 37.50
C ALA A 113 29.31 -6.82 38.65
N LEU A 114 28.04 -7.24 38.57
CA LEU A 114 27.40 -8.12 39.55
C LEU A 114 28.06 -9.49 39.63
N ARG A 115 28.42 -10.06 38.47
CA ARG A 115 29.15 -11.34 38.41
C ARG A 115 30.52 -11.22 39.08
N ASP A 116 31.25 -10.15 38.81
CA ASP A 116 32.58 -9.93 39.38
C ASP A 116 32.50 -9.71 40.91
N ASP A 117 31.48 -8.97 41.40
CA ASP A 117 31.19 -8.81 42.83
C ASP A 117 30.86 -10.15 43.51
N PHE A 118 30.02 -10.98 42.88
CA PHE A 118 29.69 -12.31 43.38
C PHE A 118 30.95 -13.19 43.49
N ILE A 119 31.78 -13.21 42.45
CA ILE A 119 33.05 -13.95 42.45
C ILE A 119 33.95 -13.46 43.61
N GLY A 120 34.04 -12.15 43.83
CA GLY A 120 34.77 -11.56 44.95
C GLY A 120 34.27 -12.06 46.31
N LYS A 121 32.95 -12.01 46.54
CA LYS A 121 32.32 -12.52 47.77
C LYS A 121 32.59 -14.02 48.00
N MET A 122 32.59 -14.82 46.93
CA MET A 122 32.92 -16.24 47.01
C MET A 122 34.38 -16.48 47.38
N PHE A 123 35.32 -15.68 46.87
CA PHE A 123 36.72 -15.74 47.30
C PHE A 123 36.89 -15.40 48.78
N ASP A 124 36.22 -14.36 49.26
CA ASP A 124 36.25 -13.96 50.66
C ASP A 124 35.67 -15.05 51.58
N LEU A 125 34.56 -15.66 51.19
CA LEU A 125 33.96 -16.78 51.91
C LEU A 125 34.94 -17.97 51.97
N ASN A 126 35.54 -18.34 50.84
CA ASN A 126 36.54 -19.40 50.80
C ASN A 126 37.75 -19.09 51.70
N ALA A 127 38.19 -17.84 51.77
CA ALA A 127 39.25 -17.42 52.68
C ALA A 127 38.83 -17.56 54.15
N LYS A 128 37.59 -17.20 54.51
CA LYS A 128 37.04 -17.39 55.86
C LYS A 128 36.95 -18.87 56.25
N ILE A 129 36.49 -19.73 55.34
CA ILE A 129 36.43 -21.19 55.56
C ILE A 129 37.82 -21.75 55.88
N ARG A 130 38.84 -21.39 55.09
CA ARG A 130 40.22 -21.84 55.34
C ARG A 130 40.75 -21.39 56.69
N LYS A 131 40.51 -20.12 57.07
CA LYS A 131 40.91 -19.60 58.39
C LYS A 131 40.21 -20.34 59.53
N PHE A 132 38.92 -20.61 59.39
CA PHE A 132 38.17 -21.39 60.39
C PHE A 132 38.74 -22.80 60.54
N GLN A 133 38.99 -23.51 59.43
CA GLN A 133 39.60 -24.83 59.44
C GLN A 133 40.97 -24.82 60.14
N GLN A 134 41.84 -23.87 59.82
CA GLN A 134 43.14 -23.71 60.49
C GLN A 134 43.01 -23.47 62.00
N SER A 135 42.02 -22.69 62.42
CA SER A 135 41.74 -22.45 63.84
C SER A 135 41.28 -23.72 64.55
N VAL A 136 40.43 -24.52 63.91
CA VAL A 136 39.95 -25.81 64.44
C VAL A 136 41.10 -26.81 64.54
N ASP A 137 41.95 -26.92 63.51
CA ASP A 137 43.10 -27.81 63.50
C ASP A 137 44.08 -27.44 64.62
N SER A 138 44.34 -26.13 64.80
CA SER A 138 45.22 -25.63 65.88
C SER A 138 44.65 -25.94 67.27
N ALA A 139 43.36 -25.67 67.50
CA ALA A 139 42.69 -25.97 68.77
C ALA A 139 42.65 -27.48 69.07
N THR A 140 42.51 -28.33 68.04
CA THR A 140 42.55 -29.79 68.18
C THR A 140 43.95 -30.26 68.58
N ILE A 141 45.01 -29.70 67.99
CA ILE A 141 46.40 -29.98 68.38
C ILE A 141 46.66 -29.52 69.82
N GLU A 142 46.15 -28.36 70.24
CA GLU A 142 46.25 -27.88 71.62
C GLU A 142 45.50 -28.78 72.62
N ALA A 143 44.34 -29.31 72.24
CA ALA A 143 43.55 -30.24 73.05
C ALA A 143 44.24 -31.61 73.22
N PHE A 144 44.85 -32.17 72.16
CA PHE A 144 45.66 -33.40 72.26
C PHE A 144 46.94 -33.24 73.09
N ASN A 145 47.44 -32.01 73.25
CA ASN A 145 48.55 -31.69 74.15
C ASN A 145 48.12 -31.39 75.59
N SER A 146 46.81 -31.36 75.86
CA SER A 146 46.23 -30.94 77.14
C SER A 146 45.18 -31.97 77.61
N ASP A 147 45.57 -33.23 77.75
CA ASP A 147 44.72 -34.21 78.43
C ASP A 147 44.61 -33.88 79.92
N THR A 148 43.50 -33.25 80.34
CA THR A 148 42.74 -33.70 81.50
C THR A 148 41.34 -33.09 81.59
N ASN A 149 40.37 -34.01 81.64
CA ASN A 149 39.13 -33.98 82.44
C ASN A 149 37.83 -33.36 81.87
N SER A 150 37.05 -34.24 81.23
CA SER A 150 35.73 -34.74 81.64
C SER A 150 34.60 -33.78 82.11
N GLN A 151 33.44 -33.99 81.45
CA GLN A 151 32.03 -33.85 81.91
C GLN A 151 31.49 -32.40 82.02
N ASN A 152 30.24 -32.11 81.64
CA ASN A 152 29.04 -32.88 81.93
C ASN A 152 27.84 -32.56 81.01
N VAL A 153 26.91 -33.51 81.01
CA VAL A 153 25.56 -33.46 80.44
C VAL A 153 24.67 -32.53 81.26
N ASP A 154 23.84 -31.69 80.64
CA ASP A 154 22.47 -31.53 81.13
C ASP A 154 21.52 -31.07 80.01
N MET A 155 20.49 -31.88 79.81
CA MET A 155 19.53 -31.85 78.71
C MET A 155 18.14 -31.63 79.31
N VAL A 156 17.34 -30.82 78.62
CA VAL A 156 15.87 -30.74 78.78
C VAL A 156 15.38 -29.95 80.00
N TYR A 157 15.22 -28.62 79.86
CA TYR A 157 14.01 -27.90 80.35
C TYR A 157 13.87 -26.45 79.85
N ALA A 158 14.64 -26.02 78.83
CA ALA A 158 14.54 -24.69 78.20
C ALA A 158 13.88 -24.68 76.80
N ASN A 159 13.81 -25.83 76.11
CA ASN A 159 13.44 -25.88 74.68
C ASN A 159 11.96 -25.67 74.35
N THR A 160 11.03 -25.72 75.31
CA THR A 160 9.60 -25.68 74.97
C THR A 160 9.10 -24.29 74.55
N LYS A 161 9.72 -23.21 75.04
CA LYS A 161 9.28 -21.84 74.71
C LYS A 161 9.85 -21.34 73.37
N GLU A 162 11.13 -21.62 73.11
CA GLU A 162 11.77 -21.34 71.82
C GLU A 162 11.17 -22.18 70.68
N THR A 163 10.77 -23.43 70.96
CA THR A 163 10.12 -24.29 69.94
C THR A 163 8.71 -23.79 69.60
N GLU A 164 7.95 -23.27 70.57
CA GLU A 164 6.61 -22.68 70.32
C GLU A 164 6.68 -21.29 69.67
N GLU A 165 7.71 -20.49 69.96
CA GLU A 165 7.96 -19.23 69.24
C GLU A 165 8.41 -19.48 67.79
N ALA A 166 9.30 -20.45 67.57
CA ALA A 166 9.70 -20.87 66.21
C ALA A 166 8.51 -21.44 65.41
N LYS A 167 7.60 -22.18 66.08
CA LYS A 167 6.39 -22.69 65.44
C LYS A 167 5.44 -21.56 65.03
N ARG A 168 5.21 -20.57 65.91
CA ARG A 168 4.39 -19.39 65.55
C ARG A 168 4.99 -18.58 64.40
N ASP A 169 6.30 -18.36 64.40
CA ASP A 169 6.99 -17.67 63.30
C ASP A 169 6.86 -18.42 61.96
N LEU A 170 6.89 -19.76 62.00
CA LEU A 170 6.63 -20.59 60.82
C LEU A 170 5.17 -20.53 60.37
N GLU A 171 4.20 -20.50 61.30
CA GLU A 171 2.78 -20.34 60.98
C GLU A 171 2.49 -18.98 60.34
N ASP A 172 3.09 -17.90 60.83
CA ASP A 172 2.96 -16.56 60.25
C ASP A 172 3.59 -16.47 58.85
N LYS A 173 4.78 -17.06 58.65
CA LYS A 173 5.41 -17.17 57.32
C LYS A 173 4.57 -17.99 56.35
N LEU A 174 3.96 -19.08 56.81
CA LEU A 174 3.04 -19.88 56.00
C LEU A 174 1.82 -19.06 55.58
N ALA A 175 1.22 -18.31 56.51
CA ALA A 175 0.09 -17.44 56.22
C ALA A 175 0.45 -16.33 55.21
N GLN A 176 1.65 -15.75 55.35
CA GLN A 176 2.16 -14.76 54.40
C GLN A 176 2.33 -15.36 53.00
N ILE A 177 2.97 -16.53 52.88
CA ILE A 177 3.16 -17.22 51.59
C ILE A 177 1.81 -17.54 50.95
N ILE A 178 0.83 -18.00 51.73
CA ILE A 178 -0.53 -18.28 51.22
C ILE A 178 -1.18 -17.00 50.70
N SER A 179 -1.06 -15.89 51.42
CA SER A 179 -1.59 -14.59 50.98
C SER A 179 -0.94 -14.10 49.69
N GLU A 180 0.39 -14.18 49.60
CA GLU A 180 1.14 -13.78 48.40
C GLU A 180 0.80 -14.68 47.20
N THR A 181 0.63 -15.98 47.44
CA THR A 181 0.23 -16.95 46.40
C THR A 181 -1.15 -16.62 45.83
N ASN A 182 -2.12 -16.31 46.68
CA ASN A 182 -3.48 -15.96 46.22
C ASN A 182 -3.47 -14.67 45.38
N ILE A 183 -2.71 -13.65 45.80
CA ILE A 183 -2.59 -12.39 45.04
C ILE A 183 -2.00 -12.65 43.65
N GLU A 184 -0.97 -13.48 43.57
CA GLU A 184 -0.33 -13.79 42.29
C GLU A 184 -1.21 -14.68 41.40
N GLU A 185 -1.99 -15.59 41.99
CA GLU A 185 -2.95 -16.42 41.27
C GLU A 185 -4.10 -15.57 40.67
N ASP A 186 -4.61 -14.58 41.40
CA ASP A 186 -5.61 -13.62 40.89
C ASP A 186 -5.07 -12.78 39.73
N LYS A 187 -3.81 -12.33 39.80
CA LYS A 187 -3.15 -11.61 38.70
C LYS A 187 -2.99 -12.51 37.47
N PHE A 188 -2.53 -13.74 37.65
CA PHE A 188 -2.36 -14.69 36.56
C PHE A 188 -3.69 -14.98 35.85
N GLN A 189 -4.79 -15.13 36.60
CA GLN A 189 -6.12 -15.28 36.02
C GLN A 189 -6.54 -14.04 35.23
N SER A 190 -6.26 -12.84 35.76
CA SER A 190 -6.56 -11.57 35.08
C SER A 190 -5.76 -11.41 33.77
N GLU A 191 -4.47 -11.75 33.79
CA GLU A 191 -3.60 -11.75 32.60
C GLU A 191 -4.08 -12.77 31.56
N GLN A 192 -4.53 -13.95 31.98
CA GLN A 192 -5.07 -14.95 31.06
C GLN A 192 -6.33 -14.45 30.33
N ILE A 193 -7.20 -13.70 31.00
CA ILE A 193 -8.37 -13.07 30.37
C ILE A 193 -7.94 -12.03 29.34
N LEU A 194 -7.00 -11.16 29.69
CA LEU A 194 -6.46 -10.15 28.78
C LEU A 194 -5.80 -10.79 27.54
N TYR A 195 -4.98 -11.81 27.74
CA TYR A 195 -4.36 -12.57 26.65
C TYR A 195 -5.40 -13.18 25.70
N MET A 196 -6.47 -13.76 26.24
CA MET A 196 -7.55 -14.30 25.42
C MET A 196 -8.30 -13.23 24.63
N GLN A 197 -8.45 -12.03 25.18
CA GLN A 197 -9.05 -10.89 24.49
C GLN A 197 -8.14 -10.37 23.37
N GLU A 198 -6.85 -10.15 23.63
CA GLU A 198 -5.88 -9.71 22.63
C GLU A 198 -5.77 -10.72 21.48
N LYS A 199 -5.78 -12.02 21.79
CA LYS A 199 -5.79 -13.07 20.76
C LYS A 199 -7.00 -12.95 19.85
N LYS A 200 -8.18 -12.67 20.40
CA LYS A 200 -9.40 -12.47 19.62
C LYS A 200 -9.33 -11.21 18.75
N GLU A 201 -8.77 -10.12 19.27
CA GLU A 201 -8.56 -8.89 18.50
C GLU A 201 -7.57 -9.10 17.34
N LEU A 202 -6.52 -9.90 17.56
CA LEU A 202 -5.58 -10.30 16.52
C LEU A 202 -6.25 -11.14 15.42
N GLU A 203 -7.14 -12.06 15.79
CA GLU A 203 -7.93 -12.85 14.83
C GLU A 203 -8.85 -11.94 13.99
N ASP A 204 -9.51 -10.96 14.60
CA ASP A 204 -10.35 -9.98 13.87
C ASP A 204 -9.50 -9.11 12.93
N LEU A 205 -8.33 -8.64 13.37
CA LEU A 205 -7.43 -7.84 12.55
C LEU A 205 -6.92 -8.64 11.34
N ASN A 206 -6.53 -9.89 11.54
CA ASN A 206 -6.11 -10.77 10.45
C ASN A 206 -7.24 -11.00 9.43
N HIS A 207 -8.47 -11.12 9.90
CA HIS A 207 -9.63 -11.21 9.02
C HIS A 207 -9.82 -9.93 8.19
N ARG A 208 -9.69 -8.75 8.81
CA ARG A 208 -9.75 -7.46 8.12
C ARG A 208 -8.64 -7.29 7.08
N ILE A 209 -7.41 -7.71 7.40
CA ILE A 209 -6.29 -7.70 6.44
C ILE A 209 -6.62 -8.59 5.25
N SER A 210 -7.13 -9.80 5.49
CA SER A 210 -7.52 -10.73 4.42
C SER A 210 -8.63 -10.17 3.52
N LEU A 211 -9.60 -9.45 4.11
CA LEU A 211 -10.64 -8.75 3.36
C LEU A 211 -10.04 -7.61 2.52
N MET A 212 -9.17 -6.80 3.11
CA MET A 212 -8.51 -5.68 2.44
C MET A 212 -7.65 -6.15 1.26
N GLU A 213 -6.89 -7.24 1.41
CA GLU A 213 -6.13 -7.86 0.32
C GLU A 213 -7.04 -8.33 -0.82
N ALA A 214 -8.18 -8.94 -0.49
CA ALA A 214 -9.16 -9.37 -1.48
C ALA A 214 -9.77 -8.18 -2.24
N VAL A 215 -10.11 -7.10 -1.53
CA VAL A 215 -10.61 -5.85 -2.12
C VAL A 215 -9.56 -5.20 -2.99
N MET A 216 -8.30 -5.10 -2.54
CA MET A 216 -7.21 -4.55 -3.33
C MET A 216 -6.97 -5.34 -4.62
N LYS A 217 -6.97 -6.68 -4.53
CA LYS A 217 -6.82 -7.54 -5.71
C LYS A 217 -7.98 -7.34 -6.69
N ALA A 218 -9.22 -7.34 -6.20
CA ALA A 218 -10.39 -7.13 -7.04
C ALA A 218 -10.43 -5.73 -7.65
N SER A 219 -10.04 -4.70 -6.89
CA SER A 219 -9.90 -3.32 -7.38
C SER A 219 -8.87 -3.23 -8.49
N LYS A 220 -7.72 -3.92 -8.36
CA LYS A 220 -6.71 -4.01 -9.41
C LYS A 220 -7.23 -4.71 -10.67
N GLU A 221 -7.97 -5.81 -10.51
CA GLU A 221 -8.61 -6.52 -11.63
C GLU A 221 -9.65 -5.64 -12.33
N LEU A 222 -10.48 -4.93 -11.56
CA LEU A 222 -11.46 -3.97 -12.08
C LEU A 222 -10.79 -2.78 -12.78
N HIS A 223 -9.70 -2.27 -12.22
CA HIS A 223 -8.89 -1.23 -12.82
C HIS A 223 -8.31 -1.70 -14.16
N GLN A 224 -7.80 -2.93 -14.25
CA GLN A 224 -7.36 -3.50 -15.52
C GLN A 224 -8.50 -3.67 -16.55
N LEU A 225 -9.70 -4.02 -16.10
CA LEU A 225 -10.88 -4.10 -16.98
C LEU A 225 -11.36 -2.72 -17.44
N THR A 226 -11.25 -1.68 -16.60
CA THR A 226 -11.54 -0.30 -17.00
C THR A 226 -10.44 0.29 -17.88
N ILE A 227 -9.20 -0.17 -17.76
CA ILE A 227 -8.11 0.11 -18.72
C ILE A 227 -8.35 -0.60 -20.07
N TYR A 228 -9.15 -1.67 -20.12
CA TYR A 228 -9.46 -2.42 -21.34
C TYR A 228 -10.97 -2.43 -21.67
N PRO A 229 -11.47 -1.40 -22.40
CA PRO A 229 -10.90 -1.01 -23.68
C PRO A 229 -10.65 0.50 -23.81
N HIS A 230 -9.48 1.00 -23.39
CA HIS A 230 -8.86 2.15 -24.06
C HIS A 230 -7.77 1.73 -25.05
N TYR A 231 -7.12 0.57 -24.83
CA TYR A 231 -6.09 0.06 -25.74
C TYR A 231 -6.60 -0.75 -26.95
N ASN A 232 -7.91 -1.04 -27.05
CA ASN A 232 -8.51 -1.71 -28.21
C ASN A 232 -9.67 -0.94 -28.87
N LEU A 233 -10.09 0.21 -28.33
CA LEU A 233 -10.94 1.15 -29.07
C LEU A 233 -10.17 1.87 -30.18
N HIS A 234 -8.84 1.91 -30.10
CA HIS A 234 -7.99 2.48 -31.16
C HIS A 234 -7.90 1.61 -32.43
N PHE A 235 -8.27 0.32 -32.40
CA PHE A 235 -8.33 -0.52 -33.60
C PHE A 235 -9.75 -0.73 -34.16
N SER A 236 -10.80 -0.45 -33.39
CA SER A 236 -12.19 -0.68 -33.84
C SER A 236 -12.94 0.59 -34.27
N ASN A 237 -12.37 1.77 -34.07
CA ASN A 237 -12.88 3.01 -34.67
C ASN A 237 -12.16 3.39 -35.97
N ARG A 238 -11.35 2.49 -36.55
CA ARG A 238 -11.27 2.41 -38.01
C ARG A 238 -12.57 1.81 -38.49
N ASN A 239 -13.49 2.67 -38.87
CA ASN A 239 -14.63 2.39 -39.74
C ASN A 239 -14.80 0.90 -40.15
N CYS A 240 -15.66 0.17 -39.44
CA CYS A 240 -16.48 -0.82 -40.14
C CYS A 240 -17.47 -0.03 -41.01
N PHE A 241 -16.99 0.44 -42.17
CA PHE A 241 -17.74 1.25 -43.13
C PHE A 241 -19.00 0.53 -43.70
N GLN A 242 -19.24 -0.72 -43.29
CA GLN A 242 -20.31 -1.57 -43.81
C GLN A 242 -21.51 -1.79 -42.87
N CYS A 243 -21.45 -1.42 -41.59
CA CYS A 243 -22.56 -1.72 -40.68
C CYS A 243 -23.33 -0.45 -40.26
N LYS A 244 -24.31 -0.05 -41.09
CA LYS A 244 -25.39 0.88 -40.70
C LYS A 244 -26.49 0.13 -39.91
N ARG A 245 -26.17 -0.61 -38.86
CA ARG A 245 -27.20 -1.14 -37.94
C ARG A 245 -26.81 -0.98 -36.49
N GLN A 246 -27.82 -0.62 -35.71
CA GLN A 246 -27.87 -0.72 -34.25
C GLN A 246 -27.29 -2.06 -33.79
N GLU A 247 -26.50 -1.98 -32.72
CA GLU A 247 -25.92 -3.09 -31.94
C GLU A 247 -24.71 -3.80 -32.58
N CYS A 248 -23.52 -3.29 -32.25
CA CYS A 248 -22.26 -4.00 -32.46
C CYS A 248 -22.13 -5.15 -31.44
N PRO A 249 -22.03 -6.43 -31.86
CA PRO A 249 -21.93 -7.57 -30.95
C PRO A 249 -20.70 -7.54 -30.03
N PHE A 250 -19.63 -6.86 -30.47
CA PHE A 250 -18.38 -6.77 -29.73
C PHE A 250 -18.45 -5.80 -28.55
N VAL A 251 -19.10 -4.65 -28.77
CA VAL A 251 -19.37 -3.67 -27.71
C VAL A 251 -20.33 -4.28 -26.69
N HIS A 252 -21.37 -4.97 -27.16
CA HIS A 252 -22.35 -5.63 -26.29
C HIS A 252 -21.75 -6.78 -25.46
N LEU A 253 -20.76 -7.52 -26.00
CA LEU A 253 -20.04 -8.56 -25.27
C LEU A 253 -19.10 -7.96 -24.20
N CYS A 254 -18.49 -6.81 -24.49
CA CYS A 254 -17.63 -6.11 -23.53
C CYS A 254 -18.44 -5.48 -22.39
N THR A 255 -19.55 -4.81 -22.67
CA THR A 255 -20.45 -4.29 -21.61
C THR A 255 -21.08 -5.41 -20.82
N SER A 256 -21.55 -6.49 -21.45
CA SER A 256 -22.11 -7.64 -20.75
C SER A 256 -21.10 -8.31 -19.82
N LYS A 257 -19.84 -8.48 -20.23
CA LYS A 257 -18.78 -9.02 -19.37
C LYS A 257 -18.42 -8.09 -18.21
N LEU A 258 -18.44 -6.78 -18.44
CA LEU A 258 -18.19 -5.80 -17.41
C LEU A 258 -19.33 -5.82 -16.37
N GLU A 259 -20.58 -5.80 -16.83
CA GLU A 259 -21.78 -5.90 -15.99
C GLU A 259 -21.80 -7.21 -15.18
N GLU A 260 -21.46 -8.34 -15.80
CA GLU A 260 -21.37 -9.65 -15.15
C GLU A 260 -20.24 -9.70 -14.10
N ALA A 261 -19.12 -9.02 -14.36
CA ALA A 261 -18.04 -8.87 -13.39
C ALA A 261 -18.43 -7.96 -12.21
N TYR A 262 -19.13 -6.85 -12.45
CA TYR A 262 -19.65 -5.98 -11.39
C TYR A 262 -20.72 -6.68 -10.55
N ALA A 263 -21.61 -7.45 -11.16
CA ALA A 263 -22.61 -8.24 -10.46
C ALA A 263 -21.95 -9.33 -9.60
N SER A 264 -21.00 -10.10 -10.17
CA SER A 264 -20.24 -11.12 -9.42
C SER A 264 -19.41 -10.50 -8.29
N PHE A 265 -18.87 -9.30 -8.48
CA PHE A 265 -18.15 -8.56 -7.45
C PHE A 265 -19.09 -8.13 -6.32
N GLY A 266 -20.26 -7.59 -6.64
CA GLY A 266 -21.30 -7.24 -5.67
C GLY A 266 -21.73 -8.45 -4.82
N GLU A 267 -22.00 -9.59 -5.46
CA GLU A 267 -22.38 -10.82 -4.77
C GLU A 267 -21.26 -11.35 -3.86
N LYS A 268 -20.00 -11.37 -4.32
CA LYS A 268 -18.86 -11.82 -3.51
C LYS A 268 -18.53 -10.87 -2.36
N LEU A 269 -18.69 -9.57 -2.55
CA LEU A 269 -18.54 -8.60 -1.48
C LEU A 269 -19.62 -8.81 -0.45
N GLN A 270 -20.88 -8.96 -0.88
CA GLN A 270 -22.00 -9.17 0.02
C GLN A 270 -21.84 -10.47 0.81
N GLU A 271 -21.45 -11.58 0.19
CA GLU A 271 -21.16 -12.85 0.86
C GLU A 271 -20.04 -12.72 1.91
N LYS A 272 -19.03 -11.90 1.63
CA LYS A 272 -17.91 -11.63 2.55
C LYS A 272 -18.20 -10.57 3.62
N CYS A 273 -19.24 -9.76 3.44
CA CYS A 273 -19.68 -8.75 4.40
C CYS A 273 -20.67 -9.31 5.43
N ILE A 274 -21.13 -10.56 5.25
CA ILE A 274 -21.96 -11.25 6.22
C ILE A 274 -21.07 -11.75 7.37
N CYS A 275 -21.32 -11.23 8.57
CA CYS A 275 -20.62 -11.66 9.77
C CYS A 275 -20.94 -13.15 10.06
N PRO A 276 -19.93 -14.04 10.19
CA PRO A 276 -20.16 -15.46 10.47
C PRO A 276 -20.83 -15.73 11.83
N SER A 277 -20.71 -14.78 12.76
CA SER A 277 -21.18 -14.94 14.14
C SER A 277 -22.62 -14.48 14.35
N CYS A 278 -23.09 -13.46 13.62
CA CYS A 278 -24.44 -12.90 13.78
C CYS A 278 -25.27 -12.85 12.47
N HIS A 279 -24.66 -13.24 11.34
CA HIS A 279 -25.26 -13.21 10.00
C HIS A 279 -25.81 -11.84 9.55
N CYS A 280 -25.40 -10.76 10.21
CA CYS A 280 -25.72 -9.41 9.77
C CYS A 280 -24.88 -9.01 8.55
N ASP A 281 -25.51 -8.32 7.59
CA ASP A 281 -24.85 -7.74 6.43
C ASP A 281 -24.20 -6.40 6.82
N ASN A 282 -22.88 -6.35 6.82
CA ASN A 282 -22.12 -5.15 7.17
C ASN A 282 -21.77 -4.28 5.94
N ALA A 283 -22.35 -4.55 4.77
CA ALA A 283 -22.03 -3.82 3.54
C ALA A 283 -22.26 -2.29 3.67
N GLU A 284 -23.22 -1.86 4.49
CA GLU A 284 -23.50 -0.43 4.74
C GLU A 284 -22.34 0.29 5.46
N MET A 285 -21.57 -0.40 6.32
CA MET A 285 -20.44 0.20 7.04
C MET A 285 -19.25 0.51 6.12
N LEU A 286 -19.12 -0.20 4.99
CA LEU A 286 -18.07 0.04 4.00
C LEU A 286 -18.32 1.31 3.17
N SER A 287 -19.57 1.77 3.08
CA SER A 287 -19.93 2.98 2.33
C SER A 287 -19.39 4.28 2.94
N GLY A 288 -18.97 4.25 4.21
CA GLY A 288 -18.35 5.40 4.90
C GLY A 288 -16.82 5.39 4.89
N ILE A 289 -16.17 4.38 4.30
CA ILE A 289 -14.72 4.19 4.27
C ILE A 289 -14.13 4.47 2.86
N LEU A 290 -14.97 4.48 1.81
CA LEU A 290 -14.62 4.89 0.45
C LEU A 290 -14.97 6.36 0.20
#